data_AF-A0A659UQI4-F1
#
_entry.id   AF-A0A659UQI4-F1
#
_cell.length_a   1.000
_cell.length_b   1.000
_cell.length_c   1.000
_cell.angle_alpha   90.00
_cell.angle_beta   90.00
_cell.angle_gamma   90.00
#
_symmetry.space_group_name_H-M   'P 1'
#
loop_
_entity.id
_entity.type
_entity.pdbx_description
1 polymer ?
#
loop_
_entity_poly.entity_id
_entity_poly.type
_entity_poly.pdbx_seq_one_letter_code
_entity_poly.pdbx_strand_id
1 'polypeptide(L)'
;GLKGTGGTIDIGTFIVFKNNGTGLLVDAKGPPATTFALNSSGGSVDTTSGTAIDLDPLTVGMTIGSVIATGGASGIIFDGVAGTFTVTGATNISGMADAGISAINTNAGTFNFNTVTVNNVLSTGGGIGWASGTLNVTGLA
;
A
#
# COMPACT_ATOMS: atom_id res chain seq x y z
N GLY A 1 -1.77 -22.78 2.41
CA GLY A 1 -1.57 -21.81 3.52
C GLY A 1 -0.14 -21.93 3.98
N LEU A 2 0.60 -20.82 3.98
CA LEU A 2 1.92 -20.76 4.60
C LEU A 2 1.70 -20.70 6.11
N LYS A 3 2.20 -21.68 6.87
CA LYS A 3 2.09 -21.72 8.33
C LYS A 3 3.48 -21.46 8.92
N GLY A 4 3.67 -20.27 9.43
CA GLY A 4 4.85 -19.85 10.19
C GLY A 4 4.58 -18.45 10.75
N THR A 5 4.78 -18.26 12.05
CA THR A 5 4.61 -16.95 12.72
C THR A 5 5.82 -16.04 12.52
N GLY A 6 6.73 -16.39 11.60
CA GLY A 6 8.12 -15.93 11.51
C GLY A 6 8.70 -16.07 10.10
N GLY A 7 9.61 -15.19 9.71
CA GLY A 7 10.47 -15.36 8.52
C GLY A 7 10.27 -14.31 7.43
N THR A 8 10.74 -14.62 6.22
CA THR A 8 10.59 -13.76 5.04
C THR A 8 9.74 -14.46 4.01
N ILE A 9 8.69 -13.79 3.54
CA ILE A 9 7.93 -14.17 2.36
C ILE A 9 8.42 -13.26 1.23
N ASP A 10 9.05 -13.84 0.22
CA ASP A 10 9.38 -13.14 -1.02
C ASP A 10 8.39 -13.58 -2.10
N ILE A 11 7.58 -12.63 -2.57
CA ILE A 11 6.61 -12.88 -3.64
C ILE A 11 7.17 -12.54 -5.03
N GLY A 12 8.43 -12.13 -5.13
CA GLY A 12 9.09 -11.80 -6.39
C GLY A 12 8.38 -10.68 -7.14
N THR A 13 8.16 -10.89 -8.43
CA THR A 13 7.33 -10.01 -9.26
C THR A 13 5.91 -10.57 -9.34
N PHE A 14 4.91 -9.73 -9.10
CA PHE A 14 3.51 -10.14 -9.10
C PHE A 14 2.62 -9.17 -9.88
N ILE A 15 1.51 -9.66 -10.43
CA ILE A 15 0.53 -8.84 -11.14
C ILE A 15 -0.84 -9.15 -10.55
N VAL A 16 -1.53 -8.12 -10.09
CA VAL A 16 -2.85 -8.24 -9.48
C VAL A 16 -3.82 -7.32 -10.22
N PHE A 17 -4.92 -7.91 -10.69
CA PHE A 17 -6.11 -7.20 -11.14
C PHE A 17 -7.26 -7.57 -10.21
N LYS A 18 -7.89 -6.58 -9.58
CA LYS A 18 -9.06 -6.81 -8.72
C LYS A 18 -10.19 -5.86 -9.08
N ASN A 19 -11.40 -6.41 -9.07
CA ASN A 19 -12.62 -5.62 -9.13
C ASN A 19 -13.44 -5.95 -7.90
N ASN A 20 -13.67 -4.94 -7.08
CA ASN A 20 -14.19 -5.03 -5.72
C ASN A 20 -13.21 -5.73 -4.76
N GLY A 21 -13.09 -5.20 -3.55
CA GLY A 21 -12.17 -5.71 -2.53
C GLY A 21 -10.71 -5.30 -2.74
N THR A 22 -9.81 -5.89 -1.96
CA THR A 22 -8.41 -5.45 -1.88
C THR A 22 -7.49 -6.22 -2.84
N GLY A 23 -6.59 -5.51 -3.51
CA GLY A 23 -5.54 -6.05 -4.38
C GLY A 23 -4.56 -6.94 -3.62
N LEU A 24 -3.75 -6.31 -2.77
CA LEU A 24 -2.86 -6.95 -1.81
C LEU A 24 -3.33 -6.56 -0.41
N LEU A 25 -3.86 -7.54 0.33
CA LEU A 25 -4.19 -7.40 1.74
C LEU A 25 -3.19 -8.23 2.55
N VAL A 26 -2.55 -7.59 3.52
CA VAL A 26 -1.80 -8.29 4.55
C VAL A 26 -2.24 -7.76 5.90
N ASP A 27 -2.93 -8.63 6.64
CA ASP A 27 -3.28 -8.41 8.03
C ASP A 27 -2.48 -9.40 8.88
N ALA A 28 -1.45 -8.87 9.53
CA ALA A 28 -0.60 -9.56 10.49
C ALA A 28 -0.95 -9.19 11.94
N LYS A 29 -2.00 -8.38 12.14
CA LYS A 29 -2.53 -7.99 13.43
C LYS A 29 -3.31 -9.15 14.08
N GLY A 30 -3.45 -9.09 15.39
CA GLY A 30 -4.31 -10.00 16.16
C GLY A 30 -3.59 -11.22 16.74
N PRO A 31 -4.22 -11.99 17.64
CA PRO A 31 -3.59 -13.16 18.27
C PRO A 31 -3.85 -14.48 17.49
N PRO A 32 -2.79 -15.28 17.16
CA PRO A 32 -1.39 -14.97 17.36
C PRO A 32 -0.88 -13.99 16.29
N ALA A 33 -0.12 -12.97 16.72
CA ALA A 33 0.46 -12.02 15.79
C ALA A 33 1.48 -12.74 14.92
N THR A 34 1.47 -12.46 13.62
CA THR A 34 2.45 -13.05 12.71
C THR A 34 3.56 -12.04 12.46
N THR A 35 4.81 -12.41 12.74
CA THR A 35 5.96 -11.54 12.54
C THR A 35 6.76 -12.03 11.34
N PHE A 36 6.39 -11.63 10.13
CA PHE A 36 7.18 -11.90 8.94
C PHE A 36 7.54 -10.60 8.21
N ALA A 37 8.58 -10.66 7.39
CA ALA A 37 8.88 -9.64 6.41
C ALA A 37 8.28 -10.02 5.06
N LEU A 38 7.60 -9.09 4.39
CA LEU A 38 7.13 -9.28 3.02
C LEU A 38 8.01 -8.52 2.03
N ASN A 39 8.57 -9.25 1.08
CA ASN A 39 9.44 -8.71 0.04
C ASN A 39 8.82 -8.87 -1.34
N SER A 40 9.11 -7.92 -2.23
CA SER A 40 8.84 -8.03 -3.66
C SER A 40 9.89 -7.28 -4.46
N SER A 41 10.11 -7.72 -5.70
CA SER A 41 11.13 -7.17 -6.61
C SER A 41 10.54 -6.42 -7.81
N GLY A 42 9.21 -6.42 -7.95
CA GLY A 42 8.50 -5.68 -8.99
C GLY A 42 7.03 -6.03 -8.98
N GLY A 43 6.31 -5.55 -10.00
CA GLY A 43 4.92 -5.94 -10.23
C GLY A 43 3.96 -4.79 -10.44
N SER A 44 2.67 -5.10 -10.50
CA SER A 44 1.62 -4.09 -10.60
C SER A 44 0.38 -4.52 -9.84
N VAL A 45 -0.29 -3.56 -9.22
CA VAL A 45 -1.62 -3.74 -8.62
C VAL A 45 -2.58 -2.77 -9.27
N ASP A 46 -3.65 -3.28 -9.85
CA ASP A 46 -4.73 -2.52 -10.46
C ASP A 46 -6.07 -2.95 -9.84
N THR A 47 -6.69 -2.02 -9.12
CA THR A 47 -7.94 -2.27 -8.41
C THR A 47 -9.02 -1.26 -8.81
N THR A 48 -10.22 -1.78 -9.09
CA THR A 48 -11.45 -0.99 -9.25
C THR A 48 -12.41 -1.27 -8.10
N SER A 49 -13.10 -0.25 -7.60
CA SER A 49 -14.03 -0.29 -6.48
C SER A 49 -13.44 -0.91 -5.20
N GLY A 50 -12.19 -0.57 -4.86
CA GLY A 50 -11.51 -1.14 -3.69
C GLY A 50 -10.08 -0.64 -3.50
N THR A 51 -9.48 -1.08 -2.40
CA THR A 51 -8.10 -0.73 -2.02
C THR A 51 -7.10 -1.51 -2.87
N ALA A 52 -6.08 -0.86 -3.44
CA ALA A 52 -5.02 -1.59 -4.12
C ALA A 52 -4.12 -2.32 -3.12
N ILE A 53 -3.63 -1.61 -2.11
CA ILE A 53 -2.67 -2.15 -1.14
C ILE A 53 -3.13 -1.79 0.27
N ASP A 54 -3.27 -2.79 1.13
CA ASP A 54 -3.62 -2.65 2.54
C ASP A 54 -2.67 -3.51 3.38
N LEU A 55 -1.84 -2.84 4.18
CA LEU A 55 -0.81 -3.47 5.00
C LEU A 55 -1.01 -3.06 6.46
N ASP A 56 -1.32 -4.04 7.32
CA ASP A 56 -1.64 -3.86 8.74
C ASP A 56 -1.00 -4.93 9.61
N PRO A 57 -0.27 -4.56 10.68
CA PRO A 57 1.08 -4.03 10.66
C PRO A 57 2.13 -5.05 10.21
N LEU A 58 3.09 -4.61 9.39
CA LEU A 58 4.06 -5.52 8.75
C LEU A 58 5.41 -4.84 8.49
N THR A 59 6.50 -5.61 8.52
CA THR A 59 7.79 -5.16 7.97
C THR A 59 7.86 -5.48 6.48
N VAL A 60 8.18 -4.51 5.63
CA VAL A 60 8.25 -4.69 4.19
C VAL A 60 9.62 -4.37 3.59
N GLY A 61 9.96 -5.10 2.53
CA GLY A 61 11.08 -4.83 1.62
C GLY A 61 10.56 -4.92 0.19
N MET A 62 9.61 -4.06 -0.16
CA MET A 62 8.82 -4.18 -1.39
C MET A 62 9.21 -3.13 -2.43
N THR A 63 9.36 -3.60 -3.67
CA THR A 63 9.47 -2.79 -4.87
C THR A 63 8.35 -3.16 -5.82
N ILE A 64 7.55 -2.19 -6.25
CA ILE A 64 6.41 -2.36 -7.15
C ILE A 64 6.62 -1.44 -8.35
N GLY A 65 6.23 -1.90 -9.53
CA GLY A 65 6.28 -1.14 -10.78
C GLY A 65 5.19 -0.07 -10.83
N SER A 66 3.93 -0.43 -10.59
CA SER A 66 2.82 0.53 -10.60
C SER A 66 1.69 0.16 -9.66
N VAL A 67 0.96 1.19 -9.21
CA VAL A 67 -0.26 1.02 -8.42
C VAL A 67 -1.37 1.86 -9.04
N ILE A 68 -2.49 1.23 -9.35
CA ILE A 68 -3.70 1.88 -9.84
C ILE A 68 -4.84 1.52 -8.90
N ALA A 69 -5.55 2.52 -8.40
CA ALA A 69 -6.73 2.32 -7.57
C ALA A 69 -7.83 3.30 -7.98
N THR A 70 -9.04 2.78 -8.24
CA THR A 70 -10.20 3.61 -8.61
C THR A 70 -11.40 3.23 -7.75
N GLY A 71 -12.04 4.19 -7.08
CA GLY A 71 -13.15 3.90 -6.15
C GLY A 71 -12.73 3.14 -4.88
N GLY A 72 -13.54 3.25 -3.82
CA GLY A 72 -13.28 2.61 -2.53
C GLY A 72 -13.02 3.62 -1.41
N ALA A 73 -12.54 3.14 -0.25
CA ALA A 73 -12.21 4.00 0.88
C ALA A 73 -10.90 4.76 0.65
N SER A 74 -9.79 4.02 0.48
CA SER A 74 -8.47 4.53 0.13
C SER A 74 -7.81 3.64 -0.92
N GLY A 75 -6.91 4.18 -1.72
CA GLY A 75 -6.18 3.40 -2.72
C GLY A 75 -5.02 2.60 -2.13
N ILE A 76 -4.29 3.21 -1.18
CA ILE A 76 -3.20 2.56 -0.44
C ILE A 76 -3.37 2.87 1.05
N ILE A 77 -3.25 1.85 1.90
CA ILE A 77 -3.33 1.95 3.36
C ILE A 77 -2.05 1.34 3.96
N PHE A 78 -1.40 2.11 4.83
CA PHE A 78 -0.32 1.67 5.71
C PHE A 78 -0.76 1.83 7.16
N ASP A 79 -1.07 0.73 7.83
CA ASP A 79 -1.36 0.68 9.26
C ASP A 79 -0.18 0.03 9.99
N GLY A 80 0.68 0.83 10.63
CA GLY A 80 1.78 0.29 11.44
C GLY A 80 2.88 -0.42 10.65
N VAL A 81 3.19 0.06 9.44
CA VAL A 81 4.19 -0.52 8.53
C VAL A 81 5.61 -0.02 8.83
N ALA A 82 6.57 -0.94 8.77
CA ALA A 82 8.00 -0.69 8.90
C ALA A 82 8.78 -1.18 7.66
N GLY A 83 10.07 -0.82 7.55
CA GLY A 83 10.92 -1.23 6.43
C GLY A 83 10.84 -0.27 5.24
N THR A 84 10.98 -0.78 4.01
CA THR A 84 10.96 0.03 2.78
C THR A 84 9.89 -0.46 1.83
N PHE A 85 9.03 0.46 1.41
CA PHE A 85 8.04 0.27 0.36
C PHE A 85 8.31 1.25 -0.77
N THR A 86 8.47 0.76 -2.00
CA THR A 86 8.82 1.60 -3.16
C THR A 86 7.90 1.32 -4.34
N VAL A 87 7.30 2.36 -4.91
CA VAL A 87 6.69 2.32 -6.24
C VAL A 87 7.59 3.05 -7.22
N THR A 88 8.16 2.30 -8.16
CA THR A 88 9.17 2.79 -9.12
C THR A 88 8.55 3.48 -10.34
N GLY A 89 7.32 3.15 -10.69
CA GLY A 89 6.55 3.80 -11.75
C GLY A 89 5.40 4.65 -11.20
N ALA A 90 4.29 4.67 -11.94
CA ALA A 90 3.15 5.53 -11.61
C ALA A 90 2.28 4.94 -10.48
N THR A 91 1.86 5.83 -9.59
CA THR A 91 0.79 5.61 -8.61
C THR A 91 -0.39 6.50 -9.00
N ASN A 92 -1.45 5.91 -9.53
CA ASN A 92 -2.64 6.62 -10.00
C ASN A 92 -3.84 6.22 -9.14
N ILE A 93 -4.33 7.15 -8.33
CA ILE A 93 -5.43 6.91 -7.39
C ILE A 93 -6.54 7.91 -7.69
N SER A 94 -7.79 7.44 -7.80
CA SER A 94 -8.91 8.34 -8.09
C SER A 94 -10.25 7.83 -7.55
N GLY A 95 -11.19 8.75 -7.32
CA GLY A 95 -12.54 8.41 -6.89
C GLY A 95 -12.64 7.75 -5.50
N MET A 96 -11.63 7.91 -4.64
CA MET A 96 -11.66 7.42 -3.26
C MET A 96 -12.60 8.26 -2.40
N ALA A 97 -13.18 7.66 -1.36
CA ALA A 97 -14.03 8.33 -0.38
C ALA A 97 -13.22 9.07 0.71
N ASP A 98 -12.05 8.54 1.05
CA ASP A 98 -11.10 9.09 2.02
C ASP A 98 -9.80 9.56 1.32
N ALA A 99 -8.70 9.67 2.07
CA ALA A 99 -7.38 9.95 1.49
C ALA A 99 -7.00 8.86 0.46
N GLY A 100 -6.40 9.28 -0.66
CA GLY A 100 -5.98 8.34 -1.69
C GLY A 100 -4.87 7.40 -1.21
N ILE A 101 -3.88 7.98 -0.53
CA ILE A 101 -2.85 7.24 0.21
C ILE A 101 -3.00 7.61 1.68
N SER A 102 -3.14 6.61 2.53
CA SER A 102 -3.39 6.79 3.96
C SER A 102 -2.34 6.04 4.77
N ALA A 103 -1.55 6.76 5.56
CA ALA A 103 -0.72 6.19 6.62
C ALA A 103 -1.41 6.46 7.96
N ILE A 104 -1.96 5.41 8.55
CA ILE A 104 -2.65 5.43 9.84
C ILE A 104 -1.82 4.75 10.92
N ASN A 105 -2.05 5.14 12.18
CA ASN A 105 -1.26 4.72 13.33
C ASN A 105 0.24 5.02 13.16
N THR A 106 1.09 4.36 13.95
CA THR A 106 2.54 4.63 13.96
C THR A 106 3.26 3.76 12.93
N ASN A 107 3.56 4.34 11.79
CA ASN A 107 4.45 3.81 10.77
C ASN A 107 5.89 4.21 11.06
N ALA A 108 6.82 3.25 10.90
CA ALA A 108 8.26 3.46 11.07
C ALA A 108 9.05 3.20 9.77
N GLY A 109 8.34 2.98 8.65
CA GLY A 109 8.92 2.71 7.35
C GLY A 109 9.36 3.95 6.57
N THR A 110 10.07 3.69 5.48
CA THR A 110 10.32 4.63 4.39
C THR A 110 9.50 4.23 3.17
N PHE A 111 8.72 5.18 2.66
CA PHE A 111 7.77 4.96 1.59
C PHE A 111 8.14 5.88 0.43
N ASN A 112 8.59 5.27 -0.67
CA ASN A 112 9.09 5.97 -1.83
C ASN A 112 8.11 5.82 -2.98
N PHE A 113 7.71 6.93 -3.58
CA PHE A 113 6.88 6.94 -4.77
C PHE A 113 7.54 7.77 -5.86
N ASN A 114 7.67 7.20 -7.05
CA ASN A 114 8.23 7.93 -8.19
C ASN A 114 7.27 9.03 -8.65
N THR A 115 6.14 8.66 -9.25
CA THR A 115 5.10 9.61 -9.67
C THR A 115 3.79 9.27 -8.99
N VAL A 116 3.19 10.25 -8.32
CA VAL A 116 1.90 10.13 -7.64
C VAL A 116 0.92 11.11 -8.25
N THR A 117 -0.21 10.58 -8.71
CA THR A 117 -1.39 11.35 -9.08
C THR A 117 -2.56 10.85 -8.24
N VAL A 118 -3.11 11.75 -7.41
CA VAL A 118 -4.31 11.48 -6.61
C VAL A 118 -5.41 12.44 -7.03
N ASN A 119 -6.43 11.92 -7.70
CA ASN A 119 -7.57 12.68 -8.19
C ASN A 119 -8.87 12.19 -7.55
N ASN A 120 -9.05 12.54 -6.28
CA ASN A 120 -10.26 12.22 -5.53
C ASN A 120 -11.18 13.44 -5.47
N VAL A 121 -12.42 13.29 -5.94
CA VAL A 121 -13.37 14.41 -6.11
C VAL A 121 -14.28 14.61 -4.89
N LEU A 122 -14.14 13.84 -3.81
CA LEU A 122 -15.03 13.92 -2.64
C LEU A 122 -14.31 13.90 -1.29
N SER A 123 -14.74 14.84 -0.44
CA SER A 123 -14.50 15.06 1.01
C SER A 123 -13.05 15.23 1.51
N THR A 124 -12.93 16.10 2.52
CA THR A 124 -11.71 16.49 3.24
C THR A 124 -10.68 15.37 3.39
N GLY A 125 -9.50 15.53 2.76
CA GLY A 125 -8.39 14.58 2.89
C GLY A 125 -7.98 13.87 1.59
N GLY A 126 -8.71 14.06 0.49
CA GLY A 126 -8.57 13.33 -0.78
C GLY A 126 -7.18 13.27 -1.45
N GLY A 127 -6.14 13.92 -0.92
CA GLY A 127 -4.76 13.74 -1.34
C GLY A 127 -4.07 12.59 -0.59
N ILE A 128 -3.00 12.92 0.13
CA ILE A 128 -2.23 11.99 0.96
C ILE A 128 -2.47 12.35 2.43
N GLY A 129 -2.99 11.41 3.21
CA GLY A 129 -3.09 11.51 4.67
C GLY A 129 -1.91 10.80 5.32
N TRP A 130 -1.05 11.53 6.05
CA TRP A 130 0.22 10.98 6.54
C TRP A 130 0.42 11.22 8.03
N ALA A 131 0.22 10.17 8.85
CA ALA A 131 0.39 10.29 10.30
C ALA A 131 1.86 10.21 10.76
N SER A 132 2.67 9.31 10.16
CA SER A 132 4.04 9.03 10.60
C SER A 132 4.83 8.22 9.56
N GLY A 133 6.13 8.00 9.82
CA GLY A 133 7.07 7.41 8.86
C GLY A 133 7.60 8.43 7.87
N THR A 134 8.56 8.02 7.02
CA THR A 134 9.16 8.89 6.01
C THR A 134 8.49 8.68 4.66
N LEU A 135 7.85 9.73 4.15
CA LEU A 135 7.28 9.77 2.80
C LEU A 135 8.22 10.53 1.85
N ASN A 136 8.65 9.87 0.78
CA ASN A 136 9.41 10.47 -0.31
C ASN A 136 8.58 10.39 -1.60
N VAL A 137 8.23 11.54 -2.17
CA VAL A 137 7.54 11.64 -3.46
C VAL A 137 8.40 12.48 -4.41
N THR A 138 8.88 11.88 -5.51
CA THR A 138 9.75 12.59 -6.46
C THR A 138 8.97 13.36 -7.53
N GLY A 139 7.76 12.92 -7.86
CA GLY A 139 6.84 13.59 -8.78
C GLY A 139 5.44 13.58 -8.20
N LEU A 140 4.92 14.75 -7.87
CA LEU A 140 3.52 14.94 -7.46
C LEU A 140 2.82 15.73 -8.57
N ALA A 141 1.78 15.16 -9.15
CA ALA A 141 1.01 15.75 -10.25
C ALA A 141 -0.47 15.83 -9.91
#